data_AF-A0A4Q5TPX5-F1
#
_entry.id   AF-A0A4Q5TPX5-F1
#
_cell.length_a   1.000
_cell.length_b   1.000
_cell.length_c   1.000
_cell.angle_alpha   90.00
_cell.angle_beta   90.00
_cell.angle_gamma   90.00
#
_symmetry.space_group_name_H-M   'P 1'
#
loop_
_entity.id
_entity.type
_entity.pdbx_description
1 polymer ?
#
loop_
_entity_poly.entity_id
_entity_poly.type
_entity_poly.pdbx_seq_one_letter_code
_entity_poly.pdbx_strand_id
1 'polypeptide(L)'
;MKATKNDFESALNKKISCLIGAVLMIGGAQPAGAATIANYYQIVDLGTLGGEASWASSINDNGQIVGYAADTTGQQRVFLYENGAIKDIGIQGGLGIFINNKGRIAGNVYGDNGGGATVIVNNFIYENGKTTLLNVFNSNVKGLNNNDDIITDIIATDGSGKDRATLIRNGVTTNLGTLMGGDRAEVAGINDKGQIVGWSATTSMENPHGAFIYANGVMASLNFSGGVYVDVRDINNSGDIIGAIQYENGSDAAFIYNDSVLNLFN
;
A
#
# COMPACT_ATOMS: atom_id res chain seq x y z
N MET A 1 -19.94 -14.55 44.76
CA MET A 1 -19.43 -15.84 44.26
C MET A 1 -18.29 -15.50 43.29
N LYS A 2 -17.04 -15.72 43.71
CA LYS A 2 -15.83 -15.46 42.91
C LYS A 2 -15.60 -16.68 42.01
N ALA A 3 -15.46 -16.47 40.70
CA ALA A 3 -14.80 -17.45 39.83
C ALA A 3 -13.29 -17.19 39.86
N THR A 4 -12.51 -18.27 39.96
CA THR A 4 -11.09 -18.29 40.30
C THR A 4 -10.17 -18.23 39.09
N LYS A 5 -8.91 -17.86 39.37
CA LYS A 5 -7.82 -17.43 38.50
C LYS A 5 -7.18 -18.49 37.56
N ASN A 6 -7.74 -19.70 37.40
CA ASN A 6 -6.97 -20.84 36.84
C ASN A 6 -7.52 -21.56 35.58
N ASP A 7 -8.59 -21.09 34.93
CA ASP A 7 -9.14 -21.77 33.72
C ASP A 7 -8.81 -21.06 32.38
N PHE A 8 -7.93 -20.05 32.38
CA PHE A 8 -7.51 -19.31 31.18
C PHE A 8 -6.01 -19.41 30.83
N GLU A 9 -5.22 -20.21 31.55
CA GLU A 9 -3.76 -20.31 31.35
C GLU A 9 -3.28 -21.48 30.46
N SER A 10 -4.16 -22.23 29.79
CA SER A 10 -3.72 -23.42 29.04
C SER A 10 -4.45 -23.63 27.71
N ALA A 11 -4.09 -22.84 26.70
CA ALA A 11 -3.74 -23.29 25.35
C ALA A 11 -3.59 -22.07 24.42
N LEU A 12 -2.34 -21.84 23.98
CA LEU A 12 -1.93 -20.86 22.97
C LEU A 12 -2.13 -19.39 23.34
N ASN A 13 -1.19 -18.89 24.14
CA ASN A 13 -0.83 -17.47 24.17
C ASN A 13 -0.75 -16.92 22.75
N LYS A 14 -1.66 -15.99 22.47
CA LYS A 14 -1.66 -15.03 21.37
C LYS A 14 -0.27 -14.42 21.18
N LYS A 15 0.55 -15.00 20.31
CA LYS A 15 1.47 -14.22 19.49
C LYS A 15 0.78 -14.10 18.14
N ILE A 16 0.25 -12.91 17.85
CA ILE A 16 -0.15 -12.55 16.50
C ILE A 16 1.17 -12.49 15.71
N SER A 17 1.57 -13.63 15.15
CA SER A 17 2.76 -13.75 14.33
C SER A 17 2.43 -13.27 12.93
N CYS A 18 3.07 -12.17 12.52
CA CYS A 18 3.04 -11.71 11.14
C CYS A 18 3.88 -12.69 10.30
N LEU A 19 3.26 -13.35 9.32
CA LEU A 19 3.96 -14.22 8.37
C LEU A 19 4.47 -13.36 7.21
N ILE A 20 5.72 -12.89 7.25
CA ILE A 20 6.32 -12.16 6.12
C ILE A 20 7.79 -12.59 5.97
N GLY A 21 8.10 -13.30 4.87
CA GLY A 21 9.46 -13.69 4.48
C GLY A 21 9.56 -15.16 4.05
N ALA A 22 9.68 -15.41 2.74
CA ALA A 22 9.97 -16.73 2.18
C ALA A 22 11.49 -16.90 2.02
N VAL A 23 12.11 -17.83 2.73
CA VAL A 23 13.47 -18.30 2.42
C VAL A 23 13.35 -19.67 1.76
N LEU A 24 13.53 -19.71 0.44
CA LEU A 24 13.51 -20.95 -0.34
C LEU A 24 14.85 -21.68 -0.16
N MET A 25 14.89 -22.72 0.68
CA MET A 25 16.04 -23.63 0.74
C MET A 25 15.91 -24.66 -0.38
N ILE A 26 16.64 -24.47 -1.50
CA ILE A 26 16.74 -25.49 -2.54
C ILE A 26 17.76 -26.54 -2.08
N GLY A 27 17.29 -27.74 -1.73
CA GLY A 27 18.20 -28.83 -1.40
C GLY A 27 17.51 -30.18 -1.20
N GLY A 28 17.52 -31.00 -2.26
CA GLY A 28 17.50 -32.47 -2.19
C GLY A 28 16.15 -33.13 -1.89
N ALA A 29 15.76 -34.09 -2.74
CA ALA A 29 14.54 -34.88 -2.60
C ALA A 29 14.46 -35.65 -1.26
N GLN A 30 13.29 -35.59 -0.59
CA GLN A 30 12.93 -36.51 0.50
C GLN A 30 11.50 -37.05 0.30
N PRO A 31 11.22 -38.34 0.56
CA PRO A 31 10.02 -39.01 0.07
C PRO A 31 8.78 -38.71 0.92
N ALA A 32 7.63 -39.01 0.33
CA ALA A 32 6.28 -38.74 0.83
C ALA A 32 6.05 -39.17 2.29
N GLY A 33 5.86 -38.18 3.15
CA GLY A 33 5.35 -38.27 4.50
C GLY A 33 5.00 -36.87 4.95
N ALA A 34 3.81 -36.65 5.50
CA ALA A 34 3.22 -35.35 5.80
C ALA A 34 4.21 -34.39 6.49
N ALA A 35 4.86 -33.53 5.71
CA ALA A 35 5.76 -32.51 6.20
C ALA A 35 4.91 -31.36 6.74
N THR A 36 4.95 -31.19 8.06
CA THR A 36 4.44 -29.98 8.71
C THR A 36 5.15 -28.77 8.12
N ILE A 37 4.37 -27.73 7.78
CA ILE A 37 4.78 -26.50 7.08
C ILE A 37 5.90 -25.73 7.83
N ALA A 38 6.17 -26.12 9.09
CA ALA A 38 7.21 -25.57 9.96
C ALA A 38 8.66 -25.74 9.45
N ASN A 39 8.93 -26.64 8.49
CA ASN A 39 10.29 -26.85 7.98
C ASN A 39 10.69 -25.95 6.80
N TYR A 40 9.78 -25.09 6.29
CA TYR A 40 10.08 -24.22 5.14
C TYR A 40 10.08 -22.73 5.46
N TYR A 41 9.54 -22.33 6.62
CA TYR A 41 9.42 -20.92 7.00
C TYR A 41 9.83 -20.71 8.45
N GLN A 42 10.66 -19.71 8.69
CA GLN A 42 10.96 -19.22 10.03
C GLN A 42 10.06 -18.01 10.32
N ILE A 43 9.33 -18.09 11.43
CA ILE A 43 8.59 -16.94 11.96
C ILE A 43 9.59 -16.06 12.71
N VAL A 44 9.78 -14.84 12.22
CA VAL A 44 10.62 -13.84 12.89
C VAL A 44 9.72 -12.89 13.68
N ASP A 45 9.93 -12.88 15.00
CA ASP A 45 9.32 -11.87 15.87
C ASP A 45 10.12 -10.56 15.71
N LEU A 46 9.49 -9.56 15.09
CA LEU A 46 10.12 -8.25 14.89
C LEU A 46 10.27 -7.48 16.22
N GLY A 47 9.44 -7.79 17.22
CA GLY A 47 9.34 -7.04 18.47
C GLY A 47 8.48 -5.78 18.38
N THR A 48 8.64 -4.90 19.37
CA THR A 48 7.98 -3.59 19.49
C THR A 48 9.00 -2.53 19.93
N LEU A 49 8.57 -1.28 20.14
CA LEU A 49 9.39 -0.23 20.73
C LEU A 49 9.25 -0.17 22.27
N GLY A 50 8.94 -1.31 22.89
CA GLY A 50 8.68 -1.46 24.32
C GLY A 50 7.21 -1.43 24.70
N GLY A 51 6.30 -1.21 23.74
CA GLY A 51 4.85 -1.32 23.92
C GLY A 51 4.29 -2.70 23.58
N GLU A 52 2.96 -2.80 23.51
CA GLU A 52 2.24 -4.08 23.42
C GLU A 52 2.12 -4.65 21.99
N ALA A 53 2.29 -3.83 20.95
CA ALA A 53 2.02 -4.25 19.57
C ALA A 53 2.91 -3.56 18.53
N SER A 54 3.05 -4.23 17.39
CA SER A 54 3.60 -3.69 16.15
C SER A 54 2.81 -4.23 14.95
N TRP A 55 2.86 -3.50 13.85
CA TRP A 55 2.23 -3.85 12.58
C TRP A 55 3.17 -3.50 11.43
N ALA A 56 3.51 -4.49 10.61
CA ALA A 56 4.30 -4.31 9.39
C ALA A 56 3.39 -4.01 8.19
N SER A 57 3.79 -3.04 7.35
CA SER A 57 3.03 -2.60 6.17
C SER A 57 3.72 -2.97 4.85
N SER A 58 5.05 -2.91 4.81
CA SER A 58 5.81 -3.15 3.58
C SER A 58 7.20 -3.70 3.90
N ILE A 59 7.73 -4.48 2.97
CA ILE A 59 9.07 -5.09 3.00
C ILE A 59 9.74 -4.87 1.64
N ASN A 60 11.04 -4.58 1.64
CA ASN A 60 11.83 -4.51 0.40
C ASN A 60 12.72 -5.75 0.21
N ASP A 61 13.41 -5.83 -0.94
CA ASP A 61 14.25 -6.99 -1.29
C ASP A 61 15.46 -7.17 -0.36
N ASN A 62 15.84 -6.14 0.39
CA ASN A 62 16.90 -6.21 1.41
C ASN A 62 16.38 -6.74 2.76
N GLY A 63 15.11 -7.14 2.84
CA GLY A 63 14.48 -7.59 4.07
C GLY A 63 14.23 -6.47 5.09
N GLN A 64 14.32 -5.20 4.67
CA GLN A 64 13.94 -4.08 5.52
C GLN A 64 12.43 -3.96 5.56
N ILE A 65 11.87 -3.81 6.76
CA ILE A 65 10.43 -3.77 6.98
C ILE A 65 10.06 -2.42 7.58
N VAL A 66 8.96 -1.83 7.14
CA VAL A 66 8.40 -0.62 7.71
C VAL A 66 7.02 -0.88 8.28
N GLY A 67 6.61 -0.07 9.24
CA GLY A 67 5.25 -0.08 9.78
C GLY A 67 5.10 0.87 10.95
N TYR A 68 4.24 0.51 11.92
CA TYR A 68 4.20 1.18 13.22
C TYR A 68 4.39 0.20 14.38
N ALA A 69 4.95 0.69 15.48
CA ALA A 69 5.09 -0.04 16.73
C ALA A 69 4.72 0.86 17.90
N ALA A 70 4.11 0.28 18.94
CA ALA A 70 3.85 0.98 20.18
C ALA A 70 5.14 1.12 20.99
N ASP A 71 5.40 2.32 21.51
CA ASP A 71 6.44 2.57 22.52
C ASP A 71 5.95 2.24 23.95
N THR A 72 6.81 2.45 24.94
CA THR A 72 6.51 2.16 26.36
C THR A 72 5.34 2.99 26.94
N THR A 73 4.92 4.06 26.26
CA THR A 73 3.75 4.86 26.63
C THR A 73 2.47 4.42 25.91
N GLY A 74 2.57 3.42 25.02
CA GLY A 74 1.49 2.97 24.15
C GLY A 74 1.33 3.83 22.89
N GLN A 75 2.17 4.84 22.68
CA GLN A 75 2.08 5.72 21.53
C GLN A 75 2.60 4.99 20.29
N GLN A 76 1.84 5.08 19.19
CA GLN A 76 2.27 4.57 17.89
C GLN A 76 3.42 5.41 17.33
N ARG A 77 4.49 4.73 16.91
CA ARG A 77 5.68 5.30 16.29
C ARG A 77 5.96 4.56 14.98
N VAL A 78 6.33 5.29 13.94
CA VAL A 78 6.80 4.64 12.72
C VAL A 78 8.14 3.97 13.00
N PHE A 79 8.30 2.74 12.52
CA PHE A 79 9.57 2.03 12.64
C PHE A 79 10.14 1.61 11.29
N LEU A 80 11.47 1.42 11.30
CA LEU A 80 12.22 0.67 10.30
C LEU A 80 12.87 -0.54 11.01
N TYR A 81 12.60 -1.74 10.51
CA TYR A 81 13.31 -2.95 10.90
C TYR A 81 14.47 -3.17 9.93
N GLU A 82 15.68 -3.18 10.44
CA GLU A 82 16.88 -3.49 9.69
C GLU A 82 17.90 -4.18 10.60
N ASN A 83 18.73 -5.05 10.04
CA ASN A 83 19.80 -5.73 10.79
C ASN A 83 19.31 -6.45 12.06
N GLY A 84 18.11 -7.03 12.02
CA GLY A 84 17.56 -7.82 13.12
C GLY A 84 16.82 -7.03 14.21
N ALA A 85 16.68 -5.70 14.07
CA ALA A 85 16.07 -4.87 15.11
C ALA A 85 15.12 -3.81 14.55
N ILE A 86 14.04 -3.53 15.30
CA ILE A 86 13.16 -2.38 15.08
C ILE A 86 13.85 -1.11 15.60
N LYS A 87 13.78 -0.05 14.78
CA LYS A 87 14.27 1.30 15.08
C LYS A 87 13.15 2.31 14.88
N ASP A 88 12.92 3.16 15.88
CA ASP A 88 12.06 4.34 15.74
C ASP A 88 12.70 5.34 14.76
N ILE A 89 11.96 5.77 13.74
CA ILE A 89 12.44 6.75 12.75
C ILE A 89 12.03 8.20 13.09
N GLY A 90 11.49 8.43 14.30
CA GLY A 90 11.20 9.75 14.85
C GLY A 90 9.83 10.31 14.45
N ILE A 91 8.90 9.46 14.01
CA ILE A 91 7.55 9.88 13.61
C ILE A 91 6.52 9.30 14.58
N GLN A 92 5.95 10.19 15.39
CA GLN A 92 4.85 9.88 16.31
C GLN A 92 3.50 9.96 15.58
N GLY A 93 2.61 9.01 15.88
CA GLY A 93 1.25 9.01 15.34
C GLY A 93 1.20 8.81 13.82
N GLY A 94 2.17 8.13 13.23
CA GLY A 94 2.23 7.88 11.79
C GLY A 94 2.25 6.39 11.46
N LEU A 95 2.17 6.11 10.15
CA LEU A 95 2.39 4.79 9.56
C LEU A 95 3.35 4.97 8.39
N GLY A 96 4.49 4.27 8.41
CA GLY A 96 5.25 4.06 7.19
C GLY A 96 4.54 3.01 6.36
N ILE A 97 4.25 3.30 5.10
CA ILE A 97 3.34 2.49 4.27
C ILE A 97 4.12 1.72 3.23
N PHE A 98 5.08 2.36 2.57
CA PHE A 98 5.90 1.76 1.53
C PHE A 98 7.38 1.93 1.85
N ILE A 99 8.16 0.91 1.52
CA ILE A 99 9.62 0.97 1.48
C ILE A 99 10.11 0.48 0.12
N ASN A 100 11.00 1.24 -0.53
CA ASN A 100 11.60 0.84 -1.81
C ASN A 100 12.96 0.12 -1.61
N ASN A 101 13.54 -0.41 -2.68
CA ASN A 101 14.79 -1.17 -2.61
C ASN A 101 16.04 -0.32 -2.29
N LYS A 102 15.90 1.01 -2.28
CA LYS A 102 16.93 1.93 -1.76
C LYS A 102 16.80 2.14 -0.24
N GLY A 103 15.80 1.53 0.41
CA GLY A 103 15.50 1.73 1.82
C GLY A 103 14.81 3.07 2.11
N ARG A 104 14.26 3.75 1.10
CA ARG A 104 13.46 4.97 1.32
C ARG A 104 12.04 4.58 1.68
N ILE A 105 11.48 5.31 2.63
CA ILE A 105 10.16 5.02 3.20
C ILE A 105 9.24 6.19 2.87
N ALA A 106 8.02 5.89 2.42
CA ALA A 106 6.93 6.85 2.31
C ALA A 106 5.77 6.44 3.22
N GLY A 107 5.11 7.42 3.84
CA GLY A 107 4.00 7.15 4.74
C GLY A 107 3.19 8.36 5.12
N ASN A 108 2.21 8.14 6.00
CA ASN A 108 1.30 9.15 6.51
C ASN A 108 1.62 9.50 7.96
N VAL A 109 1.35 10.76 8.31
CA VAL A 109 1.30 11.25 9.69
C VAL A 109 -0.15 11.56 10.02
N TYR A 110 -0.64 10.98 11.11
CA TYR A 110 -1.99 11.19 11.60
C TYR A 110 -2.01 12.22 12.72
N GLY A 111 -3.08 13.00 12.78
CA GLY A 111 -3.31 13.99 13.82
C GLY A 111 -4.79 14.28 14.01
N ASP A 112 -5.10 15.11 15.00
CA ASP A 112 -6.44 15.68 15.20
C ASP A 112 -6.54 17.00 14.43
N ASN A 113 -7.61 17.17 13.65
CA ASN A 113 -7.94 18.42 12.97
C ASN A 113 -8.75 19.40 13.86
N GLY A 114 -8.80 19.17 15.18
CA GLY A 114 -9.57 19.97 16.15
C GLY A 114 -11.05 19.59 16.23
N GLY A 115 -11.45 18.49 15.57
CA GLY A 115 -12.81 17.97 15.54
C GLY A 115 -12.98 16.60 16.21
N GLY A 116 -11.91 16.05 16.81
CA GLY A 116 -11.92 14.75 17.46
C GLY A 116 -11.80 13.55 16.51
N ALA A 117 -11.71 13.79 15.20
CA ALA A 117 -11.44 12.77 14.19
C ALA A 117 -9.94 12.73 13.85
N THR A 118 -9.35 11.54 13.85
CA THR A 118 -8.00 11.31 13.35
C THR A 118 -7.98 11.41 11.83
N VAL A 119 -7.14 12.28 11.30
CA VAL A 119 -6.97 12.53 9.86
C VAL A 119 -5.50 12.51 9.47
N ILE A 120 -5.22 12.43 8.16
CA ILE A 120 -3.85 12.58 7.66
C ILE A 120 -3.51 14.06 7.60
N VAL A 121 -2.60 14.45 8.49
CA VAL A 121 -2.11 15.82 8.61
C VAL A 121 -0.78 16.02 7.88
N ASN A 122 -0.13 14.96 7.38
CA ASN A 122 1.01 15.08 6.49
C ASN A 122 1.35 13.74 5.81
N ASN A 123 2.17 13.83 4.77
CA ASN A 123 2.93 12.70 4.25
C ASN A 123 4.41 12.91 4.58
N PHE A 124 5.16 11.83 4.72
CA PHE A 124 6.59 11.94 4.95
C PHE A 124 7.37 11.04 3.99
N ILE A 125 8.61 11.43 3.77
CA ILE A 125 9.65 10.56 3.24
C ILE A 125 10.76 10.42 4.29
N TYR A 126 11.23 9.20 4.53
CA TYR A 126 12.42 8.94 5.34
C TYR A 126 13.53 8.37 4.47
N GLU A 127 14.71 8.99 4.55
CA GLU A 127 15.90 8.58 3.84
C GLU A 127 17.15 8.97 4.64
N ASN A 128 18.20 8.15 4.60
CA ASN A 128 19.50 8.45 5.21
C ASN A 128 19.42 8.92 6.69
N GLY A 129 18.51 8.34 7.47
CA GLY A 129 18.34 8.71 8.87
C GLY A 129 17.50 9.97 9.12
N LYS A 130 16.96 10.61 8.08
CA LYS A 130 16.25 11.87 8.15
C LYS A 130 14.83 11.74 7.61
N THR A 131 13.86 12.26 8.36
CA THR A 131 12.49 12.42 7.88
C THR A 131 12.27 13.82 7.33
N THR A 132 11.59 13.90 6.18
CA THR A 132 11.12 15.14 5.57
C THR A 132 9.60 15.07 5.42
N LEU A 133 8.89 16.05 5.98
CA LEU A 133 7.46 16.21 5.77
C LEU A 133 7.20 16.85 4.41
N LEU A 134 6.25 16.30 3.64
CA LEU A 134 5.95 16.74 2.28
C LEU A 134 4.92 17.88 2.24
N ASN A 135 4.26 18.17 3.37
CA ASN A 135 3.21 19.18 3.50
C ASN A 135 2.07 19.01 2.50
N VAL A 136 1.77 17.75 2.19
CA VAL A 136 0.59 17.35 1.43
C VAL A 136 -0.44 16.82 2.43
N PHE A 137 -1.44 17.65 2.70
CA PHE A 137 -2.48 17.40 3.72
C PHE A 137 -3.66 16.64 3.11
N ASN A 138 -4.42 15.92 3.95
CA ASN A 138 -5.62 15.19 3.53
C ASN A 138 -5.37 14.28 2.33
N SER A 139 -4.27 13.54 2.36
CA SER A 139 -3.88 12.68 1.23
C SER A 139 -3.39 11.33 1.71
N ASN A 140 -3.71 10.27 0.96
CA ASN A 140 -3.23 8.93 1.25
C ASN A 140 -2.05 8.60 0.35
N VAL A 141 -0.93 8.16 0.92
CA VAL A 141 0.13 7.59 0.10
C VAL A 141 -0.36 6.24 -0.42
N LYS A 142 -0.30 6.06 -1.74
CA LYS A 142 -0.80 4.86 -2.44
C LYS A 142 0.28 4.04 -3.12
N GLY A 143 1.48 4.60 -3.27
CA GLY A 143 2.61 3.87 -3.84
C GLY A 143 3.90 4.67 -3.78
N LEU A 144 5.01 3.95 -3.84
CA LEU A 144 6.37 4.46 -3.90
C LEU A 144 7.16 3.56 -4.86
N ASN A 145 7.77 4.13 -5.90
CA ASN A 145 8.64 3.38 -6.80
C ASN A 145 10.14 3.51 -6.40
N ASN A 146 11.02 2.77 -7.06
CA ASN A 146 12.47 2.84 -6.83
C ASN A 146 13.12 4.11 -7.35
N ASN A 147 12.40 4.99 -8.06
CA ASN A 147 12.85 6.34 -8.41
C ASN A 147 12.42 7.40 -7.40
N ASP A 148 11.81 6.96 -6.29
CA ASP A 148 11.39 7.83 -5.18
C ASP A 148 10.21 8.74 -5.56
N ASP A 149 9.48 8.36 -6.61
CA ASP A 149 8.18 8.92 -6.96
C ASP A 149 7.13 8.35 -6.02
N ILE A 150 6.30 9.24 -5.49
CA ILE A 150 5.19 8.88 -4.60
C ILE A 150 3.88 9.22 -5.29
N ILE A 151 2.93 8.29 -5.31
CA ILE A 151 1.57 8.56 -5.77
C ILE A 151 0.65 8.71 -4.56
N THR A 152 -0.26 9.69 -4.62
CA THR A 152 -1.21 9.94 -3.54
C THR A 152 -2.61 10.25 -4.07
N ASP A 153 -3.61 9.85 -3.30
CA ASP A 153 -4.98 10.35 -3.47
C ASP A 153 -5.17 11.51 -2.50
N ILE A 154 -5.32 12.72 -3.02
CA ILE A 154 -5.73 13.89 -2.22
C ILE A 154 -7.25 13.86 -2.11
N ILE A 155 -7.74 13.82 -0.88
CA ILE A 155 -9.17 13.75 -0.54
C ILE A 155 -9.76 15.15 -0.48
N ALA A 156 -10.88 15.35 -1.19
CA ALA A 156 -11.62 16.62 -1.12
C ALA A 156 -12.28 16.80 0.26
N THR A 157 -11.95 17.88 0.97
CA THR A 157 -12.49 18.16 2.32
C THR A 157 -13.79 18.96 2.34
N ASP A 158 -14.23 19.46 1.20
CA ASP A 158 -15.47 20.24 1.04
C ASP A 158 -16.72 19.36 0.89
N GLY A 159 -16.57 18.03 1.05
CA GLY A 159 -17.64 17.06 0.84
C GLY A 159 -18.02 16.86 -0.62
N SER A 160 -17.27 17.44 -1.57
CA SER A 160 -17.56 17.31 -3.01
C SER A 160 -17.25 15.91 -3.57
N GLY A 161 -16.44 15.12 -2.86
CA GLY A 161 -15.98 13.81 -3.34
C GLY A 161 -15.02 13.89 -4.54
N LYS A 162 -14.46 15.07 -4.83
CA LYS A 162 -13.56 15.34 -5.97
C LYS A 162 -12.11 14.97 -5.67
N ASP A 163 -11.90 13.72 -5.31
CA ASP A 163 -10.56 13.21 -4.97
C ASP A 163 -9.62 13.31 -6.18
N ARG A 164 -8.34 13.57 -5.91
CA ARG A 164 -7.32 13.85 -6.94
C ARG A 164 -6.17 12.87 -6.84
N ALA A 165 -5.98 12.12 -7.92
CA ALA A 165 -4.76 11.40 -8.23
C ALA A 165 -3.59 12.39 -8.40
N THR A 166 -2.52 12.18 -7.65
CA THR A 166 -1.33 13.05 -7.70
C THR A 166 -0.02 12.25 -7.71
N LEU A 167 1.00 12.85 -8.30
CA LEU A 167 2.39 12.38 -8.30
C LEU A 167 3.26 13.41 -7.56
N ILE A 168 3.99 12.96 -6.55
CA ILE A 168 5.03 13.73 -5.88
C ILE A 168 6.38 13.24 -6.40
N ARG A 169 7.10 14.12 -7.11
CA ARG A 169 8.44 13.85 -7.65
C ARG A 169 9.37 14.98 -7.26
N ASN A 170 10.50 14.66 -6.63
CA ASN A 170 11.47 15.65 -6.14
C ASN A 170 10.82 16.75 -5.25
N GLY A 171 9.84 16.37 -4.42
CA GLY A 171 9.09 17.29 -3.56
C GLY A 171 8.03 18.15 -4.27
N VAL A 172 7.88 18.02 -5.59
CA VAL A 172 6.85 18.73 -6.37
C VAL A 172 5.62 17.84 -6.51
N THR A 173 4.48 18.34 -6.05
CA THR A 173 3.18 17.66 -6.21
C THR A 173 2.52 18.07 -7.53
N THR A 174 2.20 17.10 -8.36
CA THR A 174 1.54 17.27 -9.66
C THR A 174 0.18 16.59 -9.63
N ASN A 175 -0.87 17.32 -9.97
CA ASN A 175 -2.19 16.75 -10.21
C ASN A 175 -2.20 16.04 -11.57
N LEU A 176 -2.60 14.77 -11.61
CA LEU A 176 -2.61 13.98 -12.84
C LEU A 176 -3.78 14.34 -13.77
N GLY A 177 -4.79 15.05 -13.26
CA GLY A 177 -6.01 15.38 -13.96
C GLY A 177 -7.09 14.31 -13.80
N THR A 178 -8.07 14.34 -14.71
CA THR A 178 -9.19 13.40 -14.79
C THR A 178 -9.45 13.07 -16.25
N LEU A 179 -9.99 11.89 -16.52
CA LEU A 179 -10.43 11.51 -17.85
C LEU A 179 -11.71 12.24 -18.24
N MET A 180 -11.76 12.72 -19.49
CA MET A 180 -12.97 13.25 -20.13
C MET A 180 -13.69 14.33 -19.32
N GLY A 181 -12.94 15.16 -18.58
CA GLY A 181 -13.49 16.24 -17.77
C GLY A 181 -14.29 15.78 -16.55
N GLY A 182 -14.16 14.52 -16.13
CA GLY A 182 -14.70 14.06 -14.86
C GLY A 182 -14.09 14.81 -13.67
N ASP A 183 -14.58 14.56 -12.47
CA ASP A 183 -14.23 15.37 -11.29
C ASP A 183 -13.45 14.62 -10.22
N ARG A 184 -13.26 13.31 -10.38
CA ARG A 184 -12.53 12.44 -9.46
C ARG A 184 -11.55 11.52 -10.20
N ALA A 185 -10.39 11.30 -9.62
CA ALA A 185 -9.46 10.26 -10.03
C ALA A 185 -8.69 9.71 -8.82
N GLU A 186 -8.39 8.42 -8.84
CA GLU A 186 -7.61 7.73 -7.81
C GLU A 186 -6.53 6.88 -8.45
N VAL A 187 -5.39 6.77 -7.76
CA VAL A 187 -4.26 5.95 -8.19
C VAL A 187 -4.32 4.56 -7.54
N ALA A 188 -3.99 3.54 -8.33
CA ALA A 188 -3.93 2.15 -7.87
C ALA A 188 -2.47 1.65 -7.74
N GLY A 189 -1.61 2.00 -8.71
CA GLY A 189 -0.22 1.52 -8.71
C GLY A 189 0.71 2.42 -9.52
N ILE A 190 2.00 2.33 -9.22
CA ILE A 190 3.08 3.00 -9.95
C ILE A 190 4.24 2.03 -10.13
N ASN A 191 4.88 2.06 -11.30
CA ASN A 191 6.09 1.29 -11.57
C ASN A 191 7.36 2.17 -11.67
N ASP A 192 8.51 1.53 -11.80
CA ASP A 192 9.82 2.19 -11.91
C ASP A 192 10.04 2.91 -13.25
N LYS A 193 9.16 2.70 -14.24
CA LYS A 193 9.12 3.54 -15.46
C LYS A 193 8.37 4.86 -15.23
N GLY A 194 7.78 5.05 -14.05
CA GLY A 194 6.94 6.20 -13.71
C GLY A 194 5.56 6.14 -14.36
N GLN A 195 5.12 4.97 -14.82
CA GLN A 195 3.77 4.74 -15.30
C GLN A 195 2.86 4.55 -14.09
N ILE A 196 1.71 5.24 -14.09
CA ILE A 196 0.74 5.19 -13.01
C ILE A 196 -0.57 4.68 -13.58
N VAL A 197 -1.25 3.79 -12.87
CA VAL A 197 -2.56 3.31 -13.25
C VAL A 197 -3.56 3.58 -12.15
N GLY A 198 -4.84 3.58 -12.52
CA GLY A 198 -5.93 3.80 -11.58
C GLY A 198 -7.24 3.97 -12.31
N TRP A 199 -8.18 4.64 -11.66
CA TRP A 199 -9.49 4.91 -12.22
C TRP A 199 -9.83 6.40 -12.11
N SER A 200 -10.60 6.90 -13.05
CA SER A 200 -11.13 8.26 -13.07
C SER A 200 -12.62 8.21 -13.30
N ALA A 201 -13.38 8.95 -12.51
CA ALA A 201 -14.74 9.29 -12.89
C ALA A 201 -14.70 9.98 -14.26
N THR A 202 -15.68 9.70 -15.11
CA THR A 202 -15.83 10.34 -16.41
C THR A 202 -17.21 10.97 -16.54
N THR A 203 -17.36 11.89 -17.49
CA THR A 203 -18.67 12.45 -17.84
C THR A 203 -19.45 11.58 -18.84
N SER A 204 -18.85 10.47 -19.30
CA SER A 204 -19.47 9.56 -20.27
C SER A 204 -20.46 8.62 -19.58
N MET A 205 -21.66 8.50 -20.13
CA MET A 205 -22.64 7.50 -19.69
C MET A 205 -22.23 6.07 -20.06
N GLU A 206 -21.41 5.89 -21.10
CA GLU A 206 -20.97 4.55 -21.55
C GLU A 206 -19.87 3.96 -20.66
N ASN A 207 -19.13 4.80 -19.95
CA ASN A 207 -18.12 4.36 -18.98
C ASN A 207 -17.96 5.40 -17.86
N PRO A 208 -18.82 5.37 -16.83
CA PRO A 208 -18.77 6.36 -15.75
C PRO A 208 -17.47 6.30 -14.92
N HIS A 209 -16.71 5.19 -15.01
CA HIS A 209 -15.43 5.00 -14.32
C HIS A 209 -14.37 4.47 -15.30
N GLY A 210 -13.62 5.38 -15.93
CA GLY A 210 -12.57 5.04 -16.86
C GLY A 210 -11.30 4.63 -16.14
N ALA A 211 -10.86 3.39 -16.35
CA ALA A 211 -9.49 2.99 -16.06
C ALA A 211 -8.52 3.87 -16.85
N PHE A 212 -7.42 4.31 -16.23
CA PHE A 212 -6.41 5.12 -16.89
C PHE A 212 -5.00 4.55 -16.74
N ILE A 213 -4.16 4.94 -17.69
CA ILE A 213 -2.71 4.92 -17.56
C ILE A 213 -2.18 6.35 -17.74
N TYR A 214 -1.35 6.80 -16.80
CA TYR A 214 -0.60 8.05 -16.89
C TYR A 214 0.85 7.73 -17.24
N ALA A 215 1.31 8.24 -18.38
CA ALA A 215 2.68 8.06 -18.84
C ALA A 215 3.13 9.29 -19.62
N ASN A 216 4.41 9.63 -19.52
CA ASN A 216 5.01 10.76 -20.25
C ASN A 216 4.25 12.10 -20.08
N GLY A 217 3.66 12.33 -18.90
CA GLY A 217 2.93 13.55 -18.60
C GLY A 217 1.45 13.55 -19.00
N VAL A 218 0.95 12.45 -19.60
CA VAL A 218 -0.40 12.38 -20.18
C VAL A 218 -1.20 11.26 -19.52
N MET A 219 -2.43 11.58 -19.07
CA MET A 219 -3.43 10.60 -18.65
C MET A 219 -4.20 10.12 -19.89
N ALA A 220 -4.17 8.82 -20.14
CA ALA A 220 -4.89 8.18 -21.24
C ALA A 220 -5.85 7.11 -20.70
N SER A 221 -7.00 6.95 -21.37
CA SER A 221 -7.96 5.91 -21.03
C SER A 221 -7.44 4.53 -21.42
N LEU A 222 -7.57 3.56 -20.50
CA LEU A 222 -7.47 2.13 -20.81
C LEU A 222 -8.85 1.66 -21.24
N ASN A 223 -9.13 1.77 -22.54
CA ASN A 223 -10.42 1.37 -23.10
C ASN A 223 -10.44 -0.15 -23.33
N PHE A 224 -11.35 -0.83 -22.64
CA PHE A 224 -11.66 -2.24 -22.90
C PHE A 224 -13.02 -2.31 -23.61
N SER A 225 -13.10 -3.12 -24.67
CA SER A 225 -14.35 -3.29 -25.43
C SER A 225 -15.42 -3.95 -24.56
N GLY A 226 -16.65 -3.42 -24.58
CA GLY A 226 -17.81 -4.09 -23.96
C GLY A 226 -18.58 -3.29 -22.91
N GLY A 227 -18.31 -1.99 -22.71
CA GLY A 227 -19.09 -1.14 -21.78
C GLY A 227 -18.97 -1.56 -20.31
N VAL A 228 -17.83 -2.14 -19.95
CA VAL A 228 -17.60 -2.75 -18.64
C VAL A 228 -16.96 -1.77 -17.65
N TYR A 229 -17.30 -1.92 -16.38
CA TYR A 229 -16.57 -1.25 -15.30
C TYR A 229 -15.22 -1.94 -15.13
N VAL A 230 -14.13 -1.16 -15.16
CA VAL A 230 -12.77 -1.69 -15.06
C VAL A 230 -12.10 -1.18 -13.81
N ASP A 231 -11.81 -2.12 -12.93
CA ASP A 231 -11.14 -1.89 -11.66
C ASP A 231 -9.67 -2.29 -11.78
N VAL A 232 -8.82 -1.31 -12.09
CA VAL A 232 -7.36 -1.51 -12.14
C VAL A 232 -6.82 -1.59 -10.72
N ARG A 233 -6.03 -2.63 -10.45
CA ARG A 233 -5.50 -2.90 -9.10
C ARG A 233 -4.02 -2.62 -8.95
N ASP A 234 -3.21 -2.90 -9.95
CA ASP A 234 -1.77 -2.68 -9.85
C ASP A 234 -1.07 -2.66 -11.23
N ILE A 235 0.17 -2.18 -11.26
CA ILE A 235 1.08 -2.21 -12.40
C ILE A 235 2.48 -2.64 -11.94
N ASN A 236 3.08 -3.61 -12.62
CA ASN A 236 4.45 -4.03 -12.32
C ASN A 236 5.51 -3.27 -13.15
N ASN A 237 6.79 -3.52 -12.87
CA ASN A 237 7.92 -2.91 -13.58
C ASN A 237 8.06 -3.31 -15.06
N SER A 238 7.50 -4.44 -15.47
CA SER A 238 7.39 -4.80 -16.88
C SER A 238 6.36 -3.93 -17.61
N GLY A 239 5.38 -3.40 -16.88
CA GLY A 239 4.25 -2.64 -17.42
C GLY A 239 2.98 -3.49 -17.54
N ASP A 240 2.97 -4.68 -16.94
CA ASP A 240 1.77 -5.51 -16.87
C ASP A 240 0.81 -4.90 -15.85
N ILE A 241 -0.44 -4.71 -16.26
CA ILE A 241 -1.51 -4.15 -15.45
C ILE A 241 -2.46 -5.26 -15.08
N ILE A 242 -2.85 -5.35 -13.81
CA ILE A 242 -3.84 -6.31 -13.34
C ILE A 242 -5.09 -5.62 -12.81
N GLY A 243 -6.21 -6.33 -12.83
CA GLY A 243 -7.44 -5.83 -12.25
C GLY A 243 -8.62 -6.77 -12.42
N ALA A 244 -9.81 -6.22 -12.27
CA ALA A 244 -11.07 -6.90 -12.52
C ALA A 244 -11.93 -6.10 -13.51
N ILE A 245 -12.67 -6.82 -14.33
CA ILE A 245 -13.71 -6.30 -15.22
C ILE A 245 -15.05 -6.77 -14.69
N GLN A 246 -15.95 -5.83 -14.43
CA GLN A 246 -17.33 -6.11 -14.05
C GLN A 246 -18.26 -5.88 -15.24
N TYR A 247 -19.01 -6.92 -15.60
CA TYR A 247 -19.97 -6.92 -16.69
C TYR A 247 -21.36 -6.45 -16.22
N GLU A 248 -22.19 -6.00 -17.17
CA GLU A 248 -23.57 -5.54 -16.87
C GLU A 248 -24.44 -6.61 -16.20
N ASN A 249 -24.16 -7.89 -16.45
CA ASN A 249 -24.86 -9.01 -15.81
C ASN A 249 -24.42 -9.26 -14.36
N GLY A 250 -23.52 -8.44 -13.81
CA GLY A 250 -22.98 -8.52 -12.45
C GLY A 250 -21.90 -9.59 -12.26
N SER A 251 -21.44 -10.25 -13.33
CA SER A 251 -20.28 -11.14 -13.25
C SER A 251 -18.98 -10.34 -13.31
N ASP A 252 -17.93 -10.88 -12.69
CA ASP A 252 -16.59 -10.29 -12.70
C ASP A 252 -15.59 -11.25 -13.37
N ALA A 253 -14.61 -10.71 -14.09
CA ALA A 253 -13.46 -11.46 -14.59
C ALA A 253 -12.16 -10.76 -14.19
N ALA A 254 -11.20 -11.51 -13.67
CA ALA A 254 -9.86 -10.97 -13.45
C ALA A 254 -9.16 -10.78 -14.79
N PHE A 255 -8.28 -9.77 -14.90
CA PHE A 255 -7.50 -9.56 -16.11
C PHE A 255 -6.02 -9.29 -15.84
N ILE A 256 -5.21 -9.59 -16.85
CA ILE A 256 -3.89 -9.01 -17.05
C ILE A 256 -3.86 -8.33 -18.42
N TYR A 257 -3.36 -7.09 -18.46
CA TYR A 257 -3.18 -6.31 -19.66
C TYR A 257 -1.70 -6.01 -19.84
N ASN A 258 -1.13 -6.51 -20.94
CA ASN A 258 0.28 -6.37 -21.28
C ASN A 258 0.48 -6.34 -22.78
N ASP A 259 1.50 -5.62 -23.27
CA ASP A 259 1.81 -5.51 -24.70
C ASP A 259 0.58 -5.21 -25.60
N SER A 260 -0.35 -4.39 -25.09
CA SER A 260 -1.63 -4.07 -25.73
C SER A 260 -2.61 -5.25 -25.91
N VAL A 261 -2.40 -6.34 -25.19
CA VAL A 261 -3.25 -7.54 -25.14
C VAL A 261 -3.94 -7.63 -23.80
N LEU A 262 -5.27 -7.78 -23.82
CA LEU A 262 -6.08 -8.09 -22.65
C LEU A 262 -6.27 -9.61 -22.56
N ASN A 263 -5.85 -10.19 -21.44
CA ASN A 263 -6.09 -11.60 -21.11
C ASN A 263 -7.05 -11.68 -19.92
N LEU A 264 -8.14 -12.43 -20.07
CA LEU A 264 -9.18 -12.60 -19.05
C LEU A 264 -9.06 -13.97 -18.37
N PHE A 265 -9.40 -14.01 -17.09
CA PHE A 265 -9.46 -15.21 -16.28
C PHE A 265 -10.87 -15.29 -15.66
N ASN A 266 -11.59 -16.37 -15.99
CA ASN A 266 -12.93 -16.69 -15.50
C ASN A 266 -12.88 -17.87 -14.53
#